data_AF-D9WM32-F1
#
_entry.id   AF-D9WM32-F1
#
_cell.length_a   1.000
_cell.length_b   1.000
_cell.length_c   1.000
_cell.angle_alpha   90.00
_cell.angle_beta   90.00
_cell.angle_gamma   90.00
#
_symmetry.space_group_name_H-M   'P 1'
#
loop_
_entity.id
_entity.type
_entity.pdbx_description
1 polymer ?
#
loop_
_entity_poly.entity_id
_entity_poly.type
_entity_poly.pdbx_seq_one_letter_code
_entity_poly.pdbx_strand_id
1 'polypeptide(L)'
;MPVRATGARQCRRGPPLQWAAGAGELRLRGPAPWGACVTAGRVIRYSVRWCDTWSRHAGGNMRAEYTREALADAVARSSSWAGLMRALGVKASGGRRRTLQGLVAAHGIDTSHFKQRSPWRRYSDTAIAEAVATSTTLREVVDKLGARPATGTLSHIRRRIAAAGIDVDHIPGLHRARVDLPFSPEQLRGAAASGNSFRAVARLLGVSDDGRSRAALRRMLHEQGIDTSHFSHARLTIPEGPLRAAVADSTSYAEVMRALALPVNDANHRRVHRQTVRLGLDTTHFKRRTRRAIQRTNSRSTADRVLRVRPEGSPRINHTRLRAALDEIGVPYECTRCGNTGEWQGAAMTLQIDHVNGDWLDNRPENLRYLCPNCHAITDTWCRNRKSVQKSRAGTAA
;
A
#
# COMPACT_ATOMS: atom_id res chain seq x y z
N MET A 1 -57.15 -37.44 25.24
CA MET A 1 -57.31 -36.07 25.77
C MET A 1 -57.04 -35.09 24.63
N PRO A 2 -58.09 -34.54 24.01
CA PRO A 2 -58.02 -33.67 22.83
C PRO A 2 -57.63 -32.23 23.27
N VAL A 3 -57.29 -31.26 22.41
CA VAL A 3 -58.25 -30.44 21.65
C VAL A 3 -57.46 -29.40 20.81
N ARG A 4 -57.68 -29.43 19.48
CA ARG A 4 -57.81 -28.32 18.48
C ARG A 4 -56.64 -27.31 18.32
N ALA A 5 -56.35 -26.78 17.13
CA ALA A 5 -57.26 -26.25 16.12
C ALA A 5 -56.57 -26.21 14.73
N THR A 6 -57.20 -26.77 13.68
CA THR A 6 -57.94 -26.08 12.59
C THR A 6 -57.10 -25.54 11.44
N GLY A 7 -57.40 -26.06 10.23
CA GLY A 7 -57.70 -25.19 9.08
C GLY A 7 -56.69 -25.16 7.94
N ALA A 8 -56.76 -26.14 7.05
CA ALA A 8 -56.32 -25.97 5.67
C ALA A 8 -57.30 -25.07 4.91
N ARG A 9 -56.79 -24.13 4.08
CA ARG A 9 -57.47 -23.70 2.86
C ARG A 9 -56.52 -23.02 1.86
N GLN A 10 -56.81 -23.31 0.60
CA GLN A 10 -56.06 -23.11 -0.63
C GLN A 10 -56.24 -21.73 -1.30
N CYS A 11 -55.32 -21.43 -2.22
CA CYS A 11 -55.46 -20.62 -3.45
C CYS A 11 -55.64 -19.09 -3.25
N ARG A 12 -55.21 -18.16 -4.13
CA ARG A 12 -55.10 -18.15 -5.60
C ARG A 12 -54.01 -17.15 -6.04
N ARG A 13 -53.43 -17.38 -7.23
CA ARG A 13 -52.70 -16.36 -8.02
C ARG A 13 -53.69 -15.29 -8.47
N GLY A 14 -53.37 -14.01 -8.23
CA GLY A 14 -54.04 -12.85 -8.83
C GLY A 14 -53.20 -12.27 -10.00
N PRO A 15 -53.84 -11.60 -10.98
CA PRO A 15 -53.21 -11.15 -12.22
C PRO A 15 -52.37 -9.87 -12.04
N PRO A 16 -51.48 -9.52 -13.00
CA PRO A 16 -50.67 -8.31 -12.91
C PRO A 16 -51.53 -7.07 -13.23
N LEU A 17 -51.46 -6.06 -12.37
CA LEU A 17 -52.03 -4.74 -12.65
C LEU A 17 -51.08 -3.96 -13.55
N GLN A 18 -51.49 -3.75 -14.80
CA GLN A 18 -51.02 -2.69 -15.67
C GLN A 18 -51.63 -1.37 -15.21
N TRP A 19 -50.80 -0.34 -14.97
CA TRP A 19 -51.26 1.05 -14.89
C TRP A 19 -50.46 1.93 -15.85
N ALA A 20 -51.25 2.75 -16.54
CA ALA A 20 -50.94 3.55 -17.71
C ALA A 20 -50.18 4.84 -17.36
N ALA A 21 -49.53 5.39 -18.38
CA ALA A 21 -49.01 6.74 -18.37
C ALA A 21 -50.17 7.76 -18.31
N GLY A 22 -50.20 8.56 -17.25
CA GLY A 22 -51.07 9.72 -17.10
C GLY A 22 -50.25 10.89 -16.57
N ALA A 23 -50.11 11.92 -17.40
CA ALA A 23 -49.48 13.19 -17.03
C ALA A 23 -50.34 13.91 -15.97
N GLY A 24 -49.73 14.22 -14.83
CA GLY A 24 -50.33 15.03 -13.78
C GLY A 24 -49.22 15.65 -12.92
N GLU A 25 -49.02 16.96 -13.08
CA GLU A 25 -48.11 17.75 -12.27
C GLU A 25 -48.46 17.66 -10.79
N LEU A 26 -47.53 17.14 -9.98
CA LEU A 26 -47.51 17.38 -8.54
C LEU A 26 -46.18 18.09 -8.22
N ARG A 27 -46.28 19.41 -8.06
CA ARG A 27 -45.22 20.25 -7.49
C ARG A 27 -44.99 19.83 -6.04
N LEU A 28 -43.79 19.35 -5.72
CA LEU A 28 -43.28 19.29 -4.36
C LEU A 28 -42.06 20.20 -4.24
N ARG A 29 -42.18 21.19 -3.36
CA ARG A 29 -41.11 22.07 -2.88
C ARG A 29 -40.19 21.27 -1.94
N GLY A 30 -38.88 21.35 -2.15
CA GLY A 30 -37.86 20.87 -1.20
C GLY A 30 -36.49 20.67 -1.87
N PRO A 31 -35.37 21.10 -1.26
CA PRO A 31 -34.05 21.04 -1.89
C PRO A 31 -33.47 19.63 -1.87
N ALA A 32 -33.03 19.16 -3.03
CA ALA A 32 -32.39 17.86 -3.23
C ALA A 32 -31.03 17.78 -2.53
N PRO A 33 -30.71 16.66 -1.86
CA PRO A 33 -29.36 16.43 -1.35
C PRO A 33 -28.45 15.94 -2.48
N TRP A 34 -27.44 16.77 -2.78
CA TRP A 34 -26.15 16.42 -3.40
C TRP A 34 -26.15 16.15 -4.92
N GLY A 35 -25.93 17.24 -5.67
CA GLY A 35 -24.93 17.26 -6.75
C GLY A 35 -25.26 16.56 -8.06
N ALA A 36 -26.43 16.83 -8.63
CA ALA A 36 -26.65 16.63 -10.06
C ALA A 36 -26.09 17.83 -10.84
N CYS A 37 -25.00 17.63 -11.60
CA CYS A 37 -24.72 18.51 -12.74
C CYS A 37 -25.67 18.08 -13.87
N VAL A 38 -26.71 18.89 -14.09
CA VAL A 38 -27.54 18.80 -15.29
C VAL A 38 -26.86 19.65 -16.36
N THR A 39 -26.12 19.00 -17.24
CA THR A 39 -25.89 19.50 -18.60
C THR A 39 -26.49 18.48 -19.56
N ALA A 40 -27.57 18.92 -20.23
CA ALA A 40 -28.24 18.34 -21.39
C ALA A 40 -28.05 16.84 -21.69
N GLY A 41 -29.10 16.05 -21.43
CA GLY A 41 -29.49 14.95 -22.32
C GLY A 41 -28.58 13.72 -22.41
N ARG A 42 -28.35 13.00 -21.31
CA ARG A 42 -28.26 11.52 -21.29
C ARG A 42 -28.22 10.99 -19.87
N VAL A 43 -29.19 10.16 -19.51
CA VAL A 43 -29.16 9.36 -18.27
C VAL A 43 -28.08 8.29 -18.45
N ILE A 44 -26.87 8.52 -17.90
CA ILE A 44 -25.82 7.49 -17.85
C ILE A 44 -26.16 6.54 -16.70
N ARG A 45 -26.68 5.35 -17.03
CA ARG A 45 -26.72 4.21 -16.10
C ARG A 45 -25.28 3.73 -15.86
N TYR A 46 -24.75 3.92 -14.66
CA TYR A 46 -23.47 3.33 -14.27
C TYR A 46 -23.67 1.83 -13.96
N SER A 47 -23.40 0.96 -14.93
CA SER A 47 -23.17 -0.47 -14.65
C SER A 47 -21.70 -0.67 -14.29
N VAL A 48 -21.37 -0.72 -12.99
CA VAL A 48 -20.01 -1.00 -12.55
C VAL A 48 -19.78 -2.51 -12.55
N ARG A 49 -19.30 -3.06 -13.67
CA ARG A 49 -18.83 -4.45 -13.74
C ARG A 49 -17.41 -4.50 -13.18
N TRP A 50 -17.25 -5.03 -11.96
CA TRP A 50 -15.95 -5.08 -11.27
C TRP A 50 -15.05 -6.21 -11.77
N CYS A 51 -13.79 -5.85 -12.06
CA CYS A 51 -12.70 -6.70 -12.53
C CYS A 51 -12.00 -7.46 -11.38
N ASP A 52 -11.86 -8.78 -11.54
CA ASP A 52 -11.46 -9.80 -10.54
C ASP A 52 -9.96 -9.84 -10.14
N THR A 53 -9.23 -8.72 -10.21
CA THR A 53 -7.75 -8.75 -10.11
C THR A 53 -7.16 -8.43 -8.74
N TRP A 54 -7.95 -7.99 -7.75
CA TRP A 54 -7.45 -7.68 -6.39
C TRP A 54 -7.58 -8.81 -5.36
N SER A 55 -8.14 -9.97 -5.74
CA SER A 55 -8.45 -11.08 -4.84
C SER A 55 -7.29 -12.02 -4.46
N ARG A 56 -6.01 -11.63 -4.63
CA ARG A 56 -4.88 -12.61 -4.51
C ARG A 56 -3.80 -12.33 -3.45
N HIS A 57 -4.02 -11.41 -2.52
CA HIS A 57 -3.10 -11.24 -1.37
C HIS A 57 -3.73 -11.46 0.02
N ALA A 58 -4.92 -12.06 0.07
CA ALA A 58 -5.39 -12.78 1.23
C ALA A 58 -6.14 -14.02 0.70
N GLY A 59 -5.71 -15.22 1.09
CA GLY A 59 -6.36 -16.46 0.69
C GLY A 59 -7.83 -16.46 1.15
N GLY A 60 -8.74 -16.78 0.22
CA GLY A 60 -10.17 -16.82 0.46
C GLY A 60 -10.95 -16.22 -0.70
N ASN A 61 -11.88 -17.00 -1.25
CA ASN A 61 -12.78 -16.58 -2.33
C ASN A 61 -13.70 -15.44 -1.84
N MET A 62 -13.26 -14.19 -2.01
CA MET A 62 -13.82 -12.99 -1.34
C MET A 62 -15.25 -12.62 -1.76
N ARG A 63 -15.73 -13.12 -2.91
CA ARG A 63 -17.14 -13.03 -3.34
C ARG A 63 -18.06 -14.04 -2.64
N ALA A 64 -17.48 -15.14 -2.14
CA ALA A 64 -18.23 -16.16 -1.40
C ALA A 64 -18.35 -15.84 0.10
N GLU A 65 -17.52 -14.92 0.62
CA GLU A 65 -17.42 -14.63 2.05
C GLU A 65 -18.58 -13.74 2.57
N TYR A 66 -19.26 -12.99 1.69
CA TYR A 66 -20.37 -12.11 2.05
C TYR A 66 -21.49 -12.21 1.02
N THR A 67 -22.51 -13.03 1.29
CA THR A 67 -23.73 -13.05 0.48
C THR A 67 -24.48 -11.73 0.61
N ARG A 68 -25.30 -11.39 -0.41
CA ARG A 68 -26.13 -10.17 -0.38
C ARG A 68 -27.02 -10.15 0.87
N GLU A 69 -27.55 -11.31 1.21
CA GLU A 69 -28.44 -11.53 2.35
C GLU A 69 -27.70 -11.29 3.67
N ALA A 70 -26.49 -11.86 3.83
CA ALA A 70 -25.67 -11.65 5.02
C ALA A 70 -25.24 -10.19 5.19
N LEU A 71 -24.94 -9.50 4.08
CA LEU A 71 -24.63 -8.06 4.11
C LEU A 71 -25.85 -7.22 4.46
N ALA A 72 -27.02 -7.51 3.88
CA ALA A 72 -28.25 -6.76 4.14
C ALA A 72 -28.66 -6.89 5.62
N ASP A 73 -28.58 -8.10 6.16
CA ASP A 73 -28.87 -8.41 7.56
C ASP A 73 -27.85 -7.75 8.51
N ALA A 74 -26.56 -7.83 8.21
CA ALA A 74 -25.52 -7.15 8.99
C ALA A 74 -25.62 -5.62 8.92
N VAL A 75 -26.05 -5.06 7.79
CA VAL A 75 -26.34 -3.64 7.60
C VAL A 75 -27.58 -3.24 8.40
N ALA A 76 -28.66 -4.02 8.37
CA ALA A 76 -29.86 -3.73 9.16
C ALA A 76 -29.57 -3.69 10.67
N ARG A 77 -28.73 -4.61 11.17
CA ARG A 77 -28.28 -4.64 12.58
C ARG A 77 -27.26 -3.57 12.96
N SER A 78 -26.72 -2.84 11.99
CA SER A 78 -25.63 -1.90 12.21
C SER A 78 -26.09 -0.46 12.04
N SER A 79 -25.61 0.42 12.90
CA SER A 79 -25.81 1.88 12.79
C SER A 79 -24.57 2.62 12.29
N SER A 80 -23.50 1.93 11.92
CA SER A 80 -22.28 2.52 11.37
C SER A 80 -21.42 1.48 10.65
N TRP A 81 -20.51 1.93 9.79
CA TRP A 81 -19.50 1.07 9.15
C TRP A 81 -18.61 0.30 10.13
N ALA A 82 -18.33 0.88 11.30
CA ALA A 82 -17.61 0.20 12.37
C ALA A 82 -18.50 -0.82 13.11
N GLY A 83 -19.80 -0.58 13.18
CA GLY A 83 -20.80 -1.56 13.62
C GLY A 83 -20.88 -2.74 12.65
N LEU A 84 -20.94 -2.46 11.35
CA LEU A 84 -20.98 -3.48 10.30
C LEU A 84 -19.76 -4.41 10.38
N MET A 85 -18.55 -3.85 10.48
CA MET A 85 -17.34 -4.66 10.61
C MET A 85 -17.34 -5.53 11.89
N ARG A 86 -17.90 -5.03 13.01
CA ARG A 86 -18.06 -5.83 14.24
C ARG A 86 -19.10 -6.93 14.08
N ALA A 87 -20.24 -6.62 13.45
CA ALA A 87 -21.31 -7.59 13.18
C ALA A 87 -20.86 -8.71 12.23
N LEU A 88 -19.93 -8.41 11.32
CA LEU A 88 -19.31 -9.36 10.41
C LEU A 88 -18.07 -10.07 11.01
N GLY A 89 -17.71 -9.79 12.27
CA GLY A 89 -16.55 -10.41 12.92
C GLY A 89 -15.19 -10.00 12.33
N VAL A 90 -15.13 -8.94 11.52
CA VAL A 90 -13.88 -8.50 10.86
C VAL A 90 -13.19 -7.38 11.62
N LYS A 91 -11.86 -7.49 11.74
CA LYS A 91 -11.03 -6.41 12.31
C LYS A 91 -11.21 -5.11 11.53
N ALA A 92 -11.54 -4.03 12.25
CA ALA A 92 -11.76 -2.71 11.69
C ALA A 92 -10.48 -2.16 11.01
N SER A 93 -10.56 -1.88 9.71
CA SER A 93 -9.48 -1.24 8.95
C SER A 93 -10.03 -0.36 7.84
N GLY A 94 -9.27 0.68 7.45
CA GLY A 94 -9.67 1.59 6.37
C GLY A 94 -9.74 0.94 4.98
N GLY A 95 -8.96 -0.12 4.75
CA GLY A 95 -9.04 -0.93 3.52
C GLY A 95 -10.29 -1.79 3.47
N ARG A 96 -10.61 -2.48 4.58
CA ARG A 96 -11.84 -3.28 4.70
C ARG A 96 -13.10 -2.43 4.62
N ARG A 97 -13.10 -1.25 5.24
CA ARG A 97 -14.20 -0.29 5.11
C ARG A 97 -14.50 0.06 3.65
N ARG A 98 -13.46 0.38 2.85
CA ARG A 98 -13.64 0.68 1.41
C ARG A 98 -14.17 -0.51 0.63
N THR A 99 -13.74 -1.72 0.99
CA THR A 99 -14.20 -2.95 0.35
C THR A 99 -15.68 -3.21 0.64
N LEU A 100 -16.10 -3.13 1.90
CA LEU A 100 -17.50 -3.29 2.30
C LEU A 100 -18.39 -2.19 1.73
N GLN A 101 -17.90 -0.95 1.65
CA GLN A 101 -18.62 0.15 0.96
C GLN A 101 -18.88 -0.17 -0.50
N GLY A 102 -17.89 -0.74 -1.20
CA GLY A 102 -18.05 -1.19 -2.58
C GLY A 102 -19.07 -2.33 -2.72
N LEU A 103 -19.02 -3.33 -1.83
CA LEU A 103 -19.94 -4.47 -1.85
C LEU A 103 -21.39 -4.05 -1.57
N VAL A 104 -21.62 -3.25 -0.53
CA VAL A 104 -22.95 -2.71 -0.18
C VAL A 104 -23.53 -1.90 -1.35
N ALA A 105 -22.72 -1.04 -1.98
CA ALA A 105 -23.13 -0.26 -3.13
C ALA A 105 -23.44 -1.15 -4.35
N ALA A 106 -22.64 -2.19 -4.60
CA ALA A 106 -22.87 -3.13 -5.68
C ALA A 106 -24.15 -3.96 -5.51
N HIS A 107 -24.54 -4.25 -4.27
CA HIS A 107 -25.76 -4.98 -3.94
C HIS A 107 -27.01 -4.09 -3.78
N GLY A 108 -26.86 -2.76 -3.91
CA GLY A 108 -27.95 -1.80 -3.76
C GLY A 108 -28.58 -1.81 -2.37
N ILE A 109 -27.81 -2.12 -1.32
CA ILE A 109 -28.30 -2.18 0.06
C ILE A 109 -28.35 -0.76 0.62
N ASP A 110 -29.50 -0.35 1.16
CA ASP A 110 -29.63 0.97 1.77
C ASP A 110 -28.78 1.06 3.06
N THR A 111 -27.98 2.13 3.14
CA THR A 111 -27.18 2.48 4.32
C THR A 111 -27.43 3.90 4.78
N SER A 112 -28.55 4.51 4.35
CA SER A 112 -28.96 5.84 4.76
C SER A 112 -29.10 5.98 6.29
N HIS A 113 -29.54 4.92 6.97
CA HIS A 113 -29.68 4.84 8.43
C HIS A 113 -28.36 4.68 9.18
N PHE A 114 -27.25 4.37 8.50
CA PHE A 114 -25.94 4.42 9.14
C PHE A 114 -25.74 5.85 9.58
N LYS A 115 -25.62 6.04 10.91
CA LYS A 115 -25.26 7.33 11.50
C LYS A 115 -24.02 7.80 10.76
N GLN A 116 -24.22 8.73 9.83
CA GLN A 116 -23.15 9.49 9.26
C GLN A 116 -22.53 10.15 10.48
N ARG A 117 -21.34 9.70 10.88
CA ARG A 117 -20.46 10.54 11.69
C ARG A 117 -19.98 11.66 10.76
N SER A 118 -20.92 12.49 10.33
CA SER A 118 -20.70 13.83 9.83
C SER A 118 -21.79 14.75 10.39
N PRO A 119 -22.05 14.79 11.72
CA PRO A 119 -22.94 15.81 12.27
C PRO A 119 -22.20 17.15 12.43
N TRP A 120 -20.94 17.27 12.02
CA TRP A 120 -20.15 18.47 12.29
C TRP A 120 -19.14 18.75 11.17
N ARG A 121 -19.34 19.86 10.46
CA ARG A 121 -18.23 20.81 10.32
C ARG A 121 -17.81 21.09 11.78
N ARG A 122 -16.79 20.39 12.29
CA ARG A 122 -16.31 20.53 13.69
C ARG A 122 -16.11 21.99 14.09
N TYR A 123 -15.86 22.82 13.07
CA TYR A 123 -15.81 24.27 13.12
C TYR A 123 -16.67 24.77 11.95
N SER A 124 -17.73 25.54 12.21
CA SER A 124 -18.49 26.24 11.17
C SER A 124 -17.63 27.31 10.50
N ASP A 125 -17.97 27.75 9.29
CA ASP A 125 -17.22 28.85 8.65
C ASP A 125 -17.36 30.15 9.45
N THR A 126 -18.51 30.36 10.13
CA THR A 126 -18.74 31.47 11.07
C THR A 126 -17.83 31.41 12.30
N ALA A 127 -17.73 30.26 12.97
CA ALA A 127 -16.87 30.09 14.13
C ALA A 127 -15.38 30.26 13.77
N ILE A 128 -14.99 29.84 12.56
CA ILE A 128 -13.64 30.08 12.04
C ILE A 128 -13.42 31.58 11.82
N ALA A 129 -14.38 32.31 11.26
CA ALA A 129 -14.28 33.74 11.01
C ALA A 129 -14.15 34.54 12.33
N GLU A 130 -14.97 34.23 13.33
CA GLU A 130 -14.90 34.86 14.67
C GLU A 130 -13.55 34.58 15.36
N ALA A 131 -13.08 33.34 15.27
CA ALA A 131 -11.78 32.97 15.82
C ALA A 131 -10.64 33.69 15.09
N VAL A 132 -10.72 33.85 13.76
CA VAL A 132 -9.72 34.58 12.95
C VAL A 132 -9.73 36.08 13.29
N ALA A 133 -10.90 36.71 13.34
CA ALA A 133 -11.02 38.16 13.60
C ALA A 133 -10.42 38.57 14.94
N THR A 134 -10.44 37.68 15.94
CA THR A 134 -9.97 37.96 17.29
C THR A 134 -8.56 37.43 17.57
N SER A 135 -7.92 36.74 16.62
CA SER A 135 -6.62 36.09 16.81
C SER A 135 -5.54 36.70 15.93
N THR A 136 -4.30 36.62 16.42
CA THR A 136 -3.11 37.12 15.73
C THR A 136 -2.25 35.99 15.14
N THR A 137 -2.52 34.75 15.55
CA THR A 137 -1.83 33.56 15.03
C THR A 137 -2.79 32.42 14.69
N LEU A 138 -2.41 31.58 13.72
CA LEU A 138 -3.20 30.38 13.37
C LEU A 138 -3.29 29.37 14.53
N ARG A 139 -2.31 29.37 15.46
CA ARG A 139 -2.35 28.53 16.66
C ARG A 139 -3.47 29.00 17.59
N GLU A 140 -3.55 30.31 17.88
CA GLU A 140 -4.66 30.89 18.66
C GLU A 140 -6.02 30.63 18.02
N VAL A 141 -6.15 30.71 16.69
CA VAL A 141 -7.39 30.36 15.99
C VAL A 141 -7.79 28.92 16.32
N VAL A 142 -6.84 27.98 16.26
CA VAL A 142 -7.10 26.57 16.57
C VAL A 142 -7.41 26.35 18.06
N ASP A 143 -6.74 27.07 18.95
CA ASP A 143 -6.98 26.99 20.40
C ASP A 143 -8.38 27.53 20.76
N LYS A 144 -8.81 28.65 20.17
CA LYS A 144 -10.17 29.22 20.35
C LYS A 144 -11.27 28.35 19.77
N LEU A 145 -10.95 27.61 18.71
CA LEU A 145 -11.84 26.57 18.17
C LEU A 145 -11.90 25.31 19.06
N GLY A 146 -11.23 25.30 20.21
CA GLY A 146 -11.25 24.20 21.18
C GLY A 146 -10.46 22.98 20.70
N ALA A 147 -9.48 23.17 19.83
CA ALA A 147 -8.76 22.11 19.17
C ALA A 147 -7.27 22.12 19.51
N ARG A 148 -6.65 20.94 19.57
CA ARG A 148 -5.21 20.85 19.80
C ARG A 148 -4.44 21.34 18.56
N PRO A 149 -3.45 22.24 18.72
CA PRO A 149 -2.68 22.80 17.61
C PRO A 149 -1.63 21.82 17.09
N ALA A 150 -2.10 20.75 16.46
CA ALA A 150 -1.29 19.78 15.73
C ALA A 150 -1.15 20.19 14.25
N THR A 151 -0.08 19.77 13.60
CA THR A 151 0.24 20.10 12.19
C THR A 151 -0.93 19.81 11.23
N GLY A 152 -1.64 18.70 11.44
CA GLY A 152 -2.81 18.33 10.65
C GLY A 152 -4.01 19.25 10.86
N THR A 153 -4.30 19.64 12.11
CA THR A 153 -5.39 20.54 12.48
C THR A 153 -5.14 21.94 11.91
N LEU A 154 -3.93 22.49 12.12
CA LEU A 154 -3.51 23.78 11.58
C LEU A 154 -3.66 23.81 10.04
N SER A 155 -3.22 22.74 9.36
CA SER A 155 -3.36 22.61 7.90
C SER A 155 -4.80 22.47 7.42
N HIS A 156 -5.69 21.86 8.22
CA HIS A 156 -7.11 21.75 7.91
C HIS A 156 -7.81 23.11 8.05
N ILE A 157 -7.61 23.80 9.17
CA ILE A 157 -8.20 25.12 9.43
C ILE A 157 -7.72 26.15 8.42
N ARG A 158 -6.42 26.19 8.11
CA ARG A 158 -5.89 27.08 7.06
C ARG A 158 -6.58 26.90 5.71
N ARG A 159 -6.84 25.65 5.30
CA ARG A 159 -7.57 25.38 4.04
C ARG A 159 -9.03 25.83 4.11
N ARG A 160 -9.66 25.72 5.29
CA ARG A 160 -11.04 26.19 5.50
C ARG A 160 -11.14 27.71 5.45
N ILE A 161 -10.22 28.43 6.10
CA ILE A 161 -10.11 29.89 6.03
C ILE A 161 -10.01 30.35 4.57
N ALA A 162 -9.08 29.78 3.81
CA ALA A 162 -8.88 30.12 2.40
C ALA A 162 -10.12 29.77 1.52
N ALA A 163 -10.77 28.63 1.77
CA ALA A 163 -11.96 28.23 1.03
C ALA A 163 -13.20 29.09 1.36
N ALA A 164 -13.26 29.63 2.58
CA ALA A 164 -14.34 30.51 3.03
C ALA A 164 -14.11 31.99 2.68
N GLY A 165 -12.93 32.34 2.15
CA GLY A 165 -12.59 33.73 1.80
C GLY A 165 -12.51 34.66 3.01
N ILE A 166 -12.17 34.13 4.19
CA ILE A 166 -12.08 34.91 5.43
C ILE A 166 -10.82 35.78 5.37
N ASP A 167 -10.97 37.06 5.71
CA ASP A 167 -9.87 38.02 5.80
C ASP A 167 -8.87 37.62 6.90
N VAL A 168 -7.59 37.65 6.55
CA VAL A 168 -6.47 37.24 7.40
C VAL A 168 -5.28 38.19 7.32
N ASP A 169 -5.48 39.40 6.80
CA ASP A 169 -4.41 40.37 6.57
C ASP A 169 -3.66 40.71 7.86
N HIS A 170 -4.36 40.70 9.00
CA HIS A 170 -3.79 40.93 10.32
C HIS A 170 -3.04 39.74 10.94
N ILE A 171 -3.06 38.54 10.32
CA ILE A 171 -2.38 37.34 10.84
C ILE A 171 -1.08 37.06 10.06
N PRO A 172 0.10 37.39 10.64
CA PRO A 172 1.39 37.18 10.00
C PRO A 172 1.63 35.69 9.73
N GLY A 173 1.78 35.34 8.45
CA GLY A 173 2.05 33.96 8.01
C GLY A 173 0.83 33.17 7.53
N LEU A 174 -0.39 33.67 7.73
CA LEU A 174 -1.56 33.32 6.91
C LEU A 174 -1.64 34.23 5.69
N HIS A 175 -1.42 35.53 5.90
CA HIS A 175 -1.08 36.49 4.86
C HIS A 175 0.40 36.35 4.47
N ARG A 176 0.77 35.25 3.82
CA ARG A 176 2.08 35.18 3.15
C ARG A 176 1.93 35.88 1.81
N ALA A 177 2.53 37.05 1.68
CA ALA A 177 2.73 37.69 0.39
C ALA A 177 3.26 36.65 -0.61
N ARG A 178 2.63 36.59 -1.78
CA ARG A 178 3.09 35.71 -2.85
C ARG A 178 4.53 36.11 -3.15
N VAL A 179 5.44 35.13 -3.19
CA VAL A 179 6.76 35.40 -3.75
C VAL A 179 6.55 35.52 -5.25
N ASP A 180 6.48 36.74 -5.74
CA ASP A 180 6.68 37.05 -7.15
C ASP A 180 8.18 37.15 -7.37
N LEU A 181 8.68 36.29 -8.26
CA LEU A 181 10.08 36.35 -8.67
C LEU A 181 10.19 37.37 -9.80
N PRO A 182 11.27 38.16 -9.87
CA PRO A 182 11.42 39.24 -10.84
C PRO A 182 11.85 38.69 -12.22
N PHE A 183 11.06 37.78 -12.79
CA PHE A 183 11.33 37.19 -14.10
C PHE A 183 10.27 37.59 -15.11
N SER A 184 10.74 38.02 -16.29
CA SER A 184 9.85 38.29 -17.41
C SER A 184 9.28 36.99 -18.00
N PRO A 185 8.13 37.04 -18.68
CA PRO A 185 7.59 35.88 -19.40
C PRO A 185 8.61 35.27 -20.39
N GLU A 186 9.45 36.08 -21.01
CA GLU A 186 10.49 35.65 -21.97
C GLU A 186 11.57 34.83 -21.27
N GLN A 187 12.04 35.29 -20.11
CA GLN A 187 13.02 34.56 -19.30
C GLN A 187 12.45 33.22 -18.82
N LEU A 188 11.18 33.21 -18.40
CA LEU A 188 10.48 31.98 -18.00
C LEU A 188 10.33 31.01 -19.17
N ARG A 189 9.96 31.49 -20.38
CA ARG A 189 9.86 30.67 -21.59
C ARG A 189 11.23 30.08 -21.97
N GLY A 190 12.29 30.89 -22.00
CA GLY A 190 13.64 30.44 -22.34
C GLY A 190 14.17 29.38 -21.37
N ALA A 191 13.95 29.58 -20.07
CA ALA A 191 14.34 28.62 -19.05
C ALA A 191 13.50 27.33 -19.09
N ALA A 192 12.19 27.41 -19.38
CA ALA A 192 11.31 26.25 -19.52
C ALA A 192 11.62 25.43 -20.79
N ALA A 193 11.97 26.08 -21.90
CA ALA A 193 12.37 25.40 -23.13
C ALA A 193 13.69 24.65 -22.97
N SER A 194 14.68 25.27 -22.30
CA SER A 194 15.99 24.68 -22.05
C SER A 194 15.99 23.64 -20.93
N GLY A 195 15.03 23.72 -20.00
CA GLY A 195 14.93 22.87 -18.82
C GLY A 195 14.02 21.67 -19.02
N ASN A 196 14.31 20.57 -18.32
CA ASN A 196 13.45 19.38 -18.24
C ASN A 196 12.79 19.18 -16.86
N SER A 197 12.90 20.14 -15.96
CA SER A 197 12.29 20.08 -14.63
C SER A 197 12.25 21.46 -13.96
N PHE A 198 11.35 21.64 -12.99
CA PHE A 198 11.31 22.87 -12.18
C PHE A 198 12.63 23.16 -11.43
N ARG A 199 13.43 22.13 -11.12
CA ARG A 199 14.78 22.31 -10.55
C ARG A 199 15.76 22.83 -11.58
N ALA A 200 15.70 22.33 -12.81
CA ALA A 200 16.51 22.83 -13.91
C ALA A 200 16.15 24.29 -14.22
N VAL A 201 14.86 24.63 -14.29
CA VAL A 201 14.38 26.01 -14.45
C VAL A 201 14.90 26.90 -13.32
N ALA A 202 14.81 26.45 -12.06
CA ALA A 202 15.32 27.20 -10.91
C ALA A 202 16.83 27.50 -11.04
N ARG A 203 17.63 26.51 -11.44
CA ARG A 203 19.07 26.70 -11.68
C ARG A 203 19.36 27.64 -12.85
N LEU A 204 18.63 27.52 -13.95
CA LEU A 204 18.80 28.39 -15.13
C LEU A 204 18.44 29.85 -14.84
N LEU A 205 17.46 30.08 -13.96
CA LEU A 205 17.06 31.42 -13.51
C LEU A 205 17.84 31.92 -12.29
N GLY A 206 18.82 31.16 -11.80
CA GLY A 206 19.65 31.56 -10.66
C GLY A 206 18.92 31.65 -9.31
N VAL A 207 17.77 30.99 -9.14
CA VAL A 207 17.03 30.97 -7.87
C VAL A 207 17.35 29.76 -7.01
N SER A 208 17.14 29.90 -5.70
CA SER A 208 17.29 28.82 -4.72
C SER A 208 16.44 27.59 -5.09
N ASP A 209 17.02 26.39 -4.99
CA ASP A 209 16.27 25.12 -5.10
C ASP A 209 15.54 24.78 -3.79
N ASP A 210 14.66 25.68 -3.36
CA ASP A 210 13.78 25.43 -2.23
C ASP A 210 12.31 25.21 -2.68
N GLY A 211 11.50 24.73 -1.75
CA GLY A 211 10.09 24.44 -2.04
C GLY A 211 9.25 25.68 -2.37
N ARG A 212 9.64 26.86 -1.87
CA ARG A 212 8.92 28.12 -2.03
C ARG A 212 9.19 28.71 -3.41
N SER A 213 10.46 28.80 -3.82
CA SER A 213 10.88 29.24 -5.15
C SER A 213 10.30 28.33 -6.25
N ARG A 214 10.34 27.00 -6.06
CA ARG A 214 9.69 26.06 -7.00
C ARG A 214 8.17 26.16 -7.05
N ALA A 215 7.51 26.60 -5.97
CA ALA A 215 6.08 26.84 -5.97
C ALA A 215 5.73 28.14 -6.73
N ALA A 216 6.51 29.20 -6.53
CA ALA A 216 6.39 30.45 -7.28
C ALA A 216 6.60 30.22 -8.79
N LEU A 217 7.69 29.56 -9.18
CA LEU A 217 7.95 29.23 -10.60
C LEU A 217 6.84 28.41 -11.24
N ARG A 218 6.30 27.40 -10.53
CA ARG A 218 5.16 26.60 -11.02
C ARG A 218 3.93 27.45 -11.31
N ARG A 219 3.63 28.39 -10.43
CA ARG A 219 2.50 29.29 -10.57
C ARG A 219 2.73 30.26 -11.74
N MET A 220 3.89 30.93 -11.79
CA MET A 220 4.21 31.89 -12.85
C MET A 220 4.19 31.22 -14.24
N LEU A 221 4.77 30.03 -14.38
CA LEU A 221 4.72 29.27 -15.64
C LEU A 221 3.28 28.91 -16.05
N HIS A 222 2.44 28.53 -15.09
CA HIS A 222 1.03 28.21 -15.35
C HIS A 222 0.19 29.45 -15.69
N GLU A 223 0.35 30.55 -14.95
CA GLU A 223 -0.34 31.83 -15.19
C GLU A 223 0.00 32.40 -16.57
N GLN A 224 1.23 32.22 -17.03
CA GLN A 224 1.70 32.64 -18.35
C GLN A 224 1.42 31.60 -19.46
N GLY A 225 0.74 30.49 -19.14
CA GLY A 225 0.39 29.45 -20.12
C GLY A 225 1.59 28.75 -20.77
N ILE A 226 2.76 28.73 -20.11
CA ILE A 226 3.98 28.14 -20.65
C ILE A 226 3.91 26.62 -20.53
N ASP A 227 4.14 25.91 -21.65
CA ASP A 227 4.12 24.45 -21.65
C ASP A 227 5.26 23.87 -20.79
N THR A 228 4.89 22.97 -19.89
CA THR A 228 5.80 22.23 -19.00
C THR A 228 5.51 20.72 -19.03
N SER A 229 4.73 20.27 -20.00
CA SER A 229 4.34 18.87 -20.18
C SER A 229 5.53 17.94 -20.42
N HIS A 230 6.60 18.46 -21.05
CA HIS A 230 7.86 17.75 -21.31
C HIS A 230 8.74 17.53 -20.08
N PHE A 231 8.41 18.13 -18.93
CA PHE A 231 9.24 17.98 -17.73
C PHE A 231 9.21 16.54 -17.20
N SER A 232 10.36 16.00 -16.76
CA SER A 232 10.54 14.60 -16.32
C SER A 232 9.65 14.17 -15.15
N HIS A 233 9.06 15.12 -14.43
CA HIS A 233 8.12 14.88 -13.32
C HIS A 233 6.76 15.56 -13.53
N ALA A 234 6.47 16.02 -14.76
CA ALA A 234 5.13 16.44 -15.12
C ALA A 234 4.15 15.32 -14.80
N ARG A 235 2.98 15.67 -14.24
CA ARG A 235 1.93 14.67 -14.08
C ARG A 235 1.42 14.38 -15.49
N LEU A 236 1.93 13.31 -16.11
CA LEU A 236 1.38 12.79 -17.35
C LEU A 236 -0.11 12.54 -17.14
N THR A 237 -0.94 13.40 -17.74
CA THR A 237 -2.38 13.21 -17.83
C THR A 237 -2.59 12.29 -19.01
N ILE A 238 -3.04 11.07 -18.75
CA ILE A 238 -3.35 10.12 -19.81
C ILE A 238 -4.73 10.53 -20.35
N PRO A 239 -4.83 11.05 -21.59
CA PRO A 239 -6.10 11.47 -22.15
C PRO A 239 -7.04 10.26 -22.31
N GLU A 240 -8.32 10.47 -22.00
CA GLU A 240 -9.30 9.38 -21.92
C GLU A 240 -9.57 8.72 -23.28
N GLY A 241 -9.75 9.51 -24.34
CA GLY A 241 -10.01 9.00 -25.68
C GLY A 241 -8.91 8.08 -26.20
N PRO A 242 -7.64 8.53 -26.25
CA PRO A 242 -6.51 7.71 -26.66
C PRO A 242 -6.33 6.45 -25.79
N LEU A 243 -6.60 6.54 -24.48
CA LEU A 243 -6.53 5.37 -23.60
C LEU A 243 -7.60 4.33 -23.93
N ARG A 244 -8.83 4.76 -24.26
CA ARG A 244 -9.91 3.83 -24.67
C ARG A 244 -9.54 3.08 -25.94
N ALA A 245 -9.06 3.79 -26.96
CA ALA A 245 -8.60 3.19 -28.21
C ALA A 245 -7.43 2.22 -27.96
N ALA A 246 -6.41 2.68 -27.23
CA ALA A 246 -5.24 1.86 -26.94
C ALA A 246 -5.58 0.59 -26.15
N VAL A 247 -6.54 0.64 -25.21
CA VAL A 247 -6.97 -0.55 -24.45
C VAL A 247 -7.77 -1.53 -25.33
N ALA A 248 -8.60 -1.03 -26.25
CA ALA A 248 -9.35 -1.89 -27.16
C ALA A 248 -8.43 -2.63 -28.14
N ASP A 249 -7.42 -1.95 -28.68
CA ASP A 249 -6.55 -2.50 -29.73
C ASP A 249 -5.37 -3.32 -29.18
N SER A 250 -5.08 -3.20 -27.88
CA SER A 250 -3.93 -3.86 -27.25
C SER A 250 -4.30 -5.18 -26.58
N THR A 251 -3.34 -6.08 -26.51
CA THR A 251 -3.44 -7.35 -25.78
C THR A 251 -2.66 -7.35 -24.46
N SER A 252 -1.97 -6.25 -24.12
CA SER A 252 -1.26 -6.10 -22.85
C SER A 252 -1.06 -4.63 -22.46
N TYR A 253 -0.87 -4.36 -21.16
CA TYR A 253 -0.53 -3.00 -20.70
C TYR A 253 0.78 -2.45 -21.29
N ALA A 254 1.71 -3.31 -21.72
CA ALA A 254 2.92 -2.88 -22.41
C ALA A 254 2.60 -2.31 -23.80
N GLU A 255 1.69 -2.96 -24.54
CA GLU A 255 1.19 -2.45 -25.82
C GLU A 255 0.39 -1.17 -25.64
N VAL A 256 -0.47 -1.08 -24.61
CA VAL A 256 -1.19 0.17 -24.28
C VAL A 256 -0.21 1.32 -24.03
N MET A 257 0.86 1.08 -23.25
CA MET A 257 1.88 2.10 -23.01
C MET A 257 2.60 2.51 -24.31
N ARG A 258 2.94 1.56 -25.19
CA ARG A 258 3.57 1.87 -26.49
C ARG A 258 2.62 2.67 -27.40
N ALA A 259 1.35 2.28 -27.48
CA ALA A 259 0.33 2.98 -28.27
C ALA A 259 0.09 4.41 -27.77
N LEU A 260 0.24 4.65 -26.46
CA LEU A 260 0.20 5.98 -25.85
C LEU A 260 1.54 6.74 -25.92
N ALA A 261 2.54 6.22 -26.65
CA ALA A 261 3.90 6.75 -26.71
C ALA A 261 4.55 6.95 -25.32
N LEU A 262 4.19 6.10 -24.34
CA LEU A 262 4.74 6.12 -23.00
C LEU A 262 5.87 5.09 -22.84
N PRO A 263 6.98 5.45 -22.17
CA PRO A 263 8.01 4.48 -21.81
C PRO A 263 7.43 3.33 -20.98
N VAL A 264 7.78 2.09 -21.35
CA VAL A 264 7.33 0.88 -20.65
C VAL A 264 8.11 0.74 -19.33
N ASN A 265 7.53 1.22 -18.24
CA ASN A 265 8.08 1.11 -16.90
C ASN A 265 6.98 0.98 -15.84
N ASP A 266 7.37 0.62 -14.61
CA ASP A 266 6.44 0.39 -13.50
C ASP A 266 5.62 1.64 -13.11
N ALA A 267 6.22 2.83 -13.20
CA ALA A 267 5.55 4.07 -12.83
C ALA A 267 4.39 4.38 -13.80
N ASN A 268 4.64 4.26 -15.10
CA ASN A 268 3.65 4.44 -16.16
C ASN A 268 2.61 3.31 -16.14
N HIS A 269 3.02 2.07 -15.92
CA HIS A 269 2.12 0.94 -15.75
C HIS A 269 1.09 1.22 -14.62
N ARG A 270 1.55 1.67 -13.44
CA ARG A 270 0.66 2.02 -12.32
C ARG A 270 -0.26 3.21 -12.63
N ARG A 271 0.15 4.15 -13.49
CA ARG A 271 -0.69 5.29 -13.91
C ARG A 271 -1.76 4.83 -14.89
N VAL A 272 -1.38 4.15 -15.96
CA VAL A 272 -2.27 3.60 -16.98
C VAL A 272 -3.29 2.65 -16.35
N HIS A 273 -2.84 1.71 -15.52
CA HIS A 273 -3.73 0.78 -14.82
C HIS A 273 -4.76 1.51 -13.95
N ARG A 274 -4.34 2.50 -13.14
CA ARG A 274 -5.28 3.28 -12.31
C ARG A 274 -6.31 4.03 -13.15
N GLN A 275 -5.91 4.61 -14.27
CA GLN A 275 -6.83 5.33 -15.15
C GLN A 275 -7.78 4.37 -15.88
N THR A 276 -7.28 3.22 -16.32
CA THR A 276 -8.08 2.15 -16.94
C THR A 276 -9.17 1.65 -15.99
N VAL A 277 -8.82 1.39 -14.73
CA VAL A 277 -9.77 0.98 -13.68
C VAL A 277 -10.77 2.08 -13.36
N ARG A 278 -10.32 3.34 -13.26
CA ARG A 278 -11.20 4.48 -12.99
C ARG A 278 -12.27 4.64 -14.07
N LEU A 279 -11.92 4.40 -15.32
CA LEU A 279 -12.82 4.51 -16.47
C LEU A 279 -13.64 3.24 -16.71
N GLY A 280 -13.39 2.16 -15.97
CA GLY A 280 -14.11 0.89 -16.13
C GLY A 280 -13.87 0.21 -17.47
N LEU A 281 -12.68 0.36 -18.06
CA LEU A 281 -12.37 -0.25 -19.36
C LEU A 281 -12.17 -1.76 -19.21
N ASP A 282 -12.70 -2.52 -20.16
CA ASP A 282 -12.51 -3.97 -20.21
C ASP A 282 -11.06 -4.29 -20.57
N THR A 283 -10.45 -5.17 -19.77
CA THR A 283 -9.09 -5.68 -19.99
C THR A 283 -9.04 -7.21 -19.92
N THR A 284 -10.20 -7.87 -19.99
CA THR A 284 -10.31 -9.33 -19.93
C THR A 284 -9.62 -10.01 -21.12
N HIS A 285 -9.56 -9.34 -22.27
CA HIS A 285 -8.84 -9.79 -23.46
C HIS A 285 -7.31 -9.68 -23.34
N PHE A 286 -6.78 -9.06 -22.28
CA PHE A 286 -5.33 -8.95 -22.11
C PHE A 286 -4.72 -10.32 -21.85
N LYS A 287 -3.76 -10.71 -22.70
CA LYS A 287 -3.03 -11.97 -22.60
C LYS A 287 -2.15 -11.94 -21.36
N ARG A 288 -2.60 -12.62 -20.32
CA ARG A 288 -1.79 -12.82 -19.11
C ARG A 288 -0.63 -13.75 -19.47
N ARG A 289 0.60 -13.23 -19.58
CA ARG A 289 1.79 -14.08 -19.49
C ARG A 289 1.73 -14.74 -18.12
N THR A 290 1.34 -16.01 -18.06
CA THR A 290 1.61 -16.86 -16.90
C THR A 290 3.10 -16.70 -16.64
N ARG A 291 3.48 -16.27 -15.44
CA ARG A 291 4.89 -16.32 -15.01
C ARG A 291 5.38 -17.69 -15.43
N ARG A 292 6.37 -17.74 -16.33
CA ARG A 292 7.05 -18.98 -16.72
C ARG A 292 7.24 -19.74 -15.41
N ALA A 293 6.71 -20.97 -15.31
CA ALA A 293 6.93 -21.78 -14.12
C ALA A 293 8.42 -21.67 -13.83
N ILE A 294 8.79 -21.13 -12.67
CA ILE A 294 10.19 -20.97 -12.30
C ILE A 294 10.72 -22.40 -12.40
N GLN A 295 11.50 -22.70 -13.44
CA GLN A 295 12.21 -23.96 -13.50
C GLN A 295 13.07 -23.94 -12.25
N ARG A 296 12.70 -24.79 -11.29
CA ARG A 296 13.55 -25.04 -10.14
C ARG A 296 14.80 -25.62 -10.75
N THR A 297 15.85 -24.82 -10.88
CA THR A 297 17.17 -25.35 -11.18
C THR A 297 17.43 -26.39 -10.09
N ASN A 298 17.90 -27.57 -10.49
CA ASN A 298 18.36 -28.58 -9.53
C ASN A 298 19.56 -27.99 -8.78
N SER A 299 19.29 -27.16 -7.78
CA SER A 299 20.32 -26.57 -6.95
C SER A 299 20.97 -27.71 -6.20
N ARG A 300 22.29 -27.87 -6.35
CA ARG A 300 23.09 -28.78 -5.53
C ARG A 300 22.65 -28.70 -4.06
N SER A 301 22.59 -29.86 -3.43
CA SER A 301 22.18 -30.04 -2.06
C SER A 301 23.04 -29.20 -1.11
N THR A 302 22.55 -28.88 0.08
CA THR A 302 23.31 -28.05 1.03
C THR A 302 24.55 -28.79 1.49
N ALA A 303 24.46 -30.11 1.66
CA ALA A 303 25.56 -31.00 2.00
C ALA A 303 26.70 -30.93 0.97
N ASP A 304 26.40 -31.13 -0.32
CA ASP A 304 27.40 -31.07 -1.42
C ASP A 304 28.14 -29.72 -1.45
N ARG A 305 27.45 -28.65 -1.05
CA ARG A 305 28.00 -27.30 -1.08
C ARG A 305 28.83 -26.93 0.15
N VAL A 306 28.55 -27.54 1.29
CA VAL A 306 29.07 -27.13 2.60
C VAL A 306 30.09 -28.13 3.14
N LEU A 307 29.84 -29.44 3.01
CA LEU A 307 30.62 -30.50 3.65
C LEU A 307 31.86 -30.90 2.83
N ARG A 308 32.78 -29.96 2.68
CA ARG A 308 34.02 -30.12 1.91
C ARG A 308 35.15 -29.28 2.46
N VAL A 309 36.38 -29.61 2.06
CA VAL A 309 37.55 -28.76 2.30
C VAL A 309 37.42 -27.48 1.48
N ARG A 310 37.73 -26.34 2.11
CA ARG A 310 37.64 -25.02 1.49
C ARG A 310 39.02 -24.45 1.22
N PRO A 311 39.18 -23.64 0.15
CA PRO A 311 40.45 -22.99 -0.13
C PRO A 311 40.94 -22.13 1.04
N GLU A 312 42.25 -22.02 1.20
CA GLU A 312 42.88 -21.15 2.19
C GLU A 312 42.41 -19.69 2.05
N GLY A 313 42.25 -18.98 3.17
CA GLY A 313 41.69 -17.62 3.20
C GLY A 313 40.16 -17.54 3.09
N SER A 314 39.46 -18.66 2.94
CA SER A 314 38.01 -18.66 2.93
C SER A 314 37.38 -18.33 4.31
N PRO A 315 36.29 -17.55 4.39
CA PRO A 315 35.68 -17.17 5.67
C PRO A 315 35.02 -18.36 6.36
N ARG A 316 35.11 -18.48 7.68
CA ARG A 316 34.47 -19.57 8.46
C ARG A 316 32.98 -19.68 8.12
N ILE A 317 32.50 -20.90 7.86
CA ILE A 317 31.09 -21.14 7.54
C ILE A 317 30.24 -20.90 8.78
N ASN A 318 29.09 -20.24 8.60
CA ASN A 318 28.11 -20.02 9.65
C ASN A 318 27.54 -21.36 10.16
N HIS A 319 27.49 -21.53 11.48
CA HIS A 319 27.00 -22.72 12.17
C HIS A 319 25.67 -23.24 11.65
N THR A 320 24.70 -22.38 11.34
CA THR A 320 23.38 -22.77 10.82
C THR A 320 23.46 -23.49 9.48
N ARG A 321 24.45 -23.16 8.64
CA ARG A 321 24.64 -23.83 7.34
C ARG A 321 25.31 -25.20 7.49
N LEU A 322 26.23 -25.34 8.45
CA LEU A 322 26.83 -26.63 8.79
C LEU A 322 25.78 -27.56 9.38
N ARG A 323 24.94 -27.07 10.30
CA ARG A 323 23.83 -27.82 10.87
C ARG A 323 22.87 -28.32 9.79
N ALA A 324 22.39 -27.43 8.92
CA ALA A 324 21.50 -27.82 7.83
C ALA A 324 22.12 -28.87 6.89
N ALA A 325 23.43 -28.82 6.68
CA ALA A 325 24.15 -29.77 5.85
C ALA A 325 24.31 -31.14 6.54
N LEU A 326 24.56 -31.16 7.85
CA LEU A 326 24.64 -32.38 8.67
C LEU A 326 23.26 -33.04 8.83
N ASP A 327 22.20 -32.25 9.04
CA ASP A 327 20.82 -32.73 9.09
C ASP A 327 20.42 -33.38 7.74
N GLU A 328 20.85 -32.79 6.62
CA GLU A 328 20.57 -33.30 5.26
C GLU A 328 21.19 -34.68 4.98
N ILE A 329 22.35 -34.98 5.57
CA ILE A 329 23.00 -36.31 5.46
C ILE A 329 22.62 -37.25 6.62
N GLY A 330 21.75 -36.83 7.52
CA GLY A 330 21.22 -37.67 8.61
C GLY A 330 22.18 -37.87 9.78
N VAL A 331 23.10 -36.94 10.04
CA VAL A 331 23.95 -37.01 11.25
C VAL A 331 23.09 -36.78 12.49
N PRO A 332 23.09 -37.70 13.48
CA PRO A 332 22.29 -37.56 14.69
C PRO A 332 22.66 -36.30 15.48
N TYR A 333 21.66 -35.60 16.01
CA TYR A 333 21.85 -34.43 16.87
C TYR A 333 22.12 -34.85 18.32
N GLU A 334 23.26 -35.49 18.55
CA GLU A 334 23.68 -35.95 19.87
C GLU A 334 25.17 -35.66 20.12
N CYS A 335 25.52 -35.42 21.38
CA CYS A 335 26.90 -35.21 21.77
C CYS A 335 27.69 -36.51 21.56
N THR A 336 28.69 -36.51 20.68
CA THR A 336 29.51 -37.70 20.38
C THR A 336 30.27 -38.23 21.61
N ARG A 337 30.47 -37.40 22.65
CA ARG A 337 31.20 -37.79 23.87
C ARG A 337 30.30 -38.36 24.98
N CYS A 338 29.12 -37.78 25.20
CA CYS A 338 28.26 -38.14 26.34
C CYS A 338 26.84 -38.57 25.96
N GLY A 339 26.52 -38.60 24.66
CA GLY A 339 25.20 -39.01 24.15
C GLY A 339 24.07 -38.01 24.39
N ASN A 340 24.35 -36.82 24.94
CA ASN A 340 23.30 -35.82 25.21
C ASN A 340 22.67 -35.33 23.90
N THR A 341 21.35 -35.43 23.79
CA THR A 341 20.55 -35.11 22.59
C THR A 341 20.15 -33.63 22.46
N GLY A 342 20.73 -32.75 23.28
CA GLY A 342 20.41 -31.33 23.34
C GLY A 342 19.42 -30.96 24.45
N GLU A 343 19.46 -31.67 25.57
CA GLU A 343 18.63 -31.36 26.76
C GLU A 343 19.48 -31.34 28.03
N TRP A 344 19.24 -30.36 28.90
CA TRP A 344 19.87 -30.24 30.20
C TRP A 344 18.85 -29.81 31.25
N GLN A 345 18.65 -30.63 32.28
CA GLN A 345 17.65 -30.38 33.35
C GLN A 345 16.24 -30.07 32.81
N GLY A 346 15.82 -30.73 31.73
CA GLY A 346 14.52 -30.52 31.09
C GLY A 346 14.43 -29.27 30.21
N ALA A 347 15.51 -28.51 30.05
CA ALA A 347 15.60 -27.36 29.14
C ALA A 347 16.40 -27.71 27.88
N ALA A 348 15.97 -27.18 26.73
CA ALA A 348 16.66 -27.36 25.46
C ALA A 348 18.03 -26.66 25.46
N MET A 349 19.07 -27.38 25.04
CA MET A 349 20.45 -26.92 24.96
C MET A 349 20.99 -27.13 23.55
N THR A 350 21.68 -26.12 23.02
CA THR A 350 22.30 -26.22 21.69
C THR A 350 23.63 -26.97 21.79
N LEU A 351 23.71 -28.12 21.12
CA LEU A 351 24.98 -28.78 20.80
C LEU A 351 25.74 -27.94 19.77
N GLN A 352 27.04 -27.83 20.00
CA GLN A 352 27.99 -27.06 19.19
C GLN A 352 28.67 -28.00 18.18
N ILE A 353 28.98 -27.48 16.99
CA ILE A 353 29.73 -28.21 15.96
C ILE A 353 31.22 -27.92 16.15
N ASP A 354 31.97 -28.96 16.48
CA ASP A 354 33.43 -28.94 16.63
C ASP A 354 34.11 -29.61 15.43
N HIS A 355 35.29 -29.09 15.09
CA HIS A 355 36.17 -29.65 14.07
C HIS A 355 37.21 -30.51 14.77
N VAL A 356 37.24 -31.82 14.51
CA VAL A 356 38.12 -32.77 15.21
C VAL A 356 39.59 -32.37 15.10
N ASN A 357 40.02 -31.91 13.92
CA ASN A 357 41.38 -31.41 13.67
C ASN A 357 41.60 -29.94 14.04
N GLY A 358 40.57 -29.21 14.49
CA GLY A 358 40.63 -27.78 14.79
C GLY A 358 40.71 -26.84 13.58
N ASP A 359 40.70 -27.36 12.35
CA ASP A 359 40.70 -26.58 11.12
C ASP A 359 39.28 -26.33 10.61
N TRP A 360 38.85 -25.07 10.63
CA TRP A 360 37.52 -24.66 10.17
C TRP A 360 37.35 -24.65 8.64
N LEU A 361 38.44 -24.82 7.88
CA LEU A 361 38.38 -24.96 6.42
C LEU A 361 37.98 -26.38 6.02
N ASP A 362 38.29 -27.38 6.84
CA ASP A 362 37.93 -28.78 6.61
C ASP A 362 36.53 -29.10 7.15
N ASN A 363 35.50 -28.87 6.35
CA ASN A 363 34.11 -29.13 6.75
C ASN A 363 33.62 -30.52 6.32
N ARG A 364 34.50 -31.46 6.01
CA ARG A 364 34.09 -32.83 5.66
C ARG A 364 33.34 -33.48 6.83
N PRO A 365 32.32 -34.31 6.56
CA PRO A 365 31.45 -34.86 7.62
C PRO A 365 32.25 -35.65 8.66
N GLU A 366 33.29 -36.38 8.26
CA GLU A 366 34.17 -37.12 9.16
C GLU A 366 34.98 -36.23 10.13
N ASN A 367 35.16 -34.96 9.80
CA ASN A 367 35.88 -33.99 10.65
C ASN A 367 34.95 -33.17 11.55
N LEU A 368 33.63 -33.30 11.40
CA LEU A 368 32.64 -32.56 12.17
C LEU A 368 31.98 -33.45 13.22
N ARG A 369 31.82 -32.94 14.43
CA ARG A 369 31.09 -33.63 15.51
C ARG A 369 30.22 -32.67 16.31
N TYR A 370 29.10 -33.18 16.82
CA TYR A 370 28.29 -32.46 17.79
C TYR A 370 28.84 -32.69 19.20
N LEU A 371 29.02 -31.60 19.95
CA LEU A 371 29.41 -31.64 21.36
C LEU A 371 28.50 -30.73 22.19
N CYS A 372 28.09 -31.19 23.37
CA CYS A 372 27.44 -30.29 24.32
C CYS A 372 28.46 -29.26 24.86
N PRO A 373 28.03 -28.08 25.34
CA PRO A 373 28.92 -27.05 25.87
C PRO A 373 29.91 -27.57 26.93
N ASN A 374 29.49 -28.50 27.79
CA ASN A 374 30.33 -29.10 28.83
C ASN A 374 31.42 -30.00 28.24
N CYS A 375 31.07 -30.87 27.28
CA CYS A 375 32.03 -31.75 26.62
C CYS A 375 32.93 -31.01 25.63
N HIS A 376 32.46 -29.92 25.04
CA HIS A 376 33.27 -29.10 24.15
C HIS A 376 34.32 -28.32 24.95
N ALA A 377 34.00 -27.82 26.15
CA ALA A 377 34.91 -27.06 27.00
C ALA A 377 36.21 -27.79 27.39
N ILE A 378 36.20 -29.12 27.33
CA ILE A 378 37.32 -30.01 27.69
C ILE A 378 38.03 -30.60 26.46
N THR A 379 37.74 -30.09 25.26
CA THR A 379 38.47 -30.47 24.05
C THR A 379 39.73 -29.64 23.90
N ASP A 380 40.74 -30.22 23.25
CA ASP A 380 41.97 -29.50 22.90
C ASP A 380 41.70 -28.33 21.95
N THR A 381 40.62 -28.38 21.16
CA THR A 381 40.23 -27.35 20.17
C THR A 381 39.45 -26.19 20.78
N TRP A 382 39.01 -26.29 22.04
CA TRP A 382 38.24 -25.27 22.73
C TRP A 382 39.02 -23.98 22.96
N CYS A 383 38.42 -22.83 22.62
CA CYS A 383 38.98 -21.48 22.83
C CYS A 383 40.40 -21.25 22.29
N ARG A 384 40.88 -22.01 21.31
CA ARG A 384 42.17 -21.70 20.66
C ARG A 384 42.04 -20.48 19.75
N ASN A 385 42.57 -19.35 20.22
CA ASN A 385 43.07 -18.29 19.35
C ASN A 385 44.40 -18.75 18.73
N ARG A 386 44.54 -18.73 17.39
CA ARG A 386 45.80 -18.98 16.65
C ARG A 386 46.94 -18.11 17.26
N LYS A 387 48.19 -18.51 17.48
CA LYS A 387 49.12 -19.39 16.75
C LYS A 387 50.18 -19.95 17.72
N SER A 388 50.56 -21.21 17.58
CA SER A 388 51.95 -21.63 17.84
C SER A 388 52.42 -22.46 16.66
N VAL A 389 53.05 -21.80 15.70
CA VAL A 389 53.96 -22.48 14.77
C VAL A 389 55.07 -23.04 15.65
N GLN A 390 55.07 -24.35 15.90
CA GLN A 390 56.21 -24.98 16.54
C GLN A 390 57.39 -24.88 15.57
N LYS A 391 58.31 -23.94 15.84
CA LYS A 391 59.67 -24.04 15.33
C LYS A 391 60.24 -25.35 15.86
N SER A 392 60.47 -26.30 14.97
CA SER A 392 61.32 -27.45 15.24
C SER A 392 62.63 -26.95 15.82
N ARG A 393 62.90 -27.25 17.10
CA ARG A 393 64.25 -27.21 17.63
C ARG A 393 65.05 -28.26 16.85
N ALA A 394 65.89 -27.79 15.94
CA ALA A 394 67.03 -28.57 15.49
C ALA A 394 67.89 -28.82 16.74
N GLY A 395 67.77 -30.03 17.29
CA GLY A 395 68.67 -30.56 18.28
C GLY A 395 69.80 -31.27 17.56
N THR A 396 70.97 -30.65 17.61
CA THR A 396 72.28 -31.27 17.40
C THR A 396 72.44 -32.48 18.34
N ALA A 397 72.84 -33.64 17.80
CA ALA A 397 73.86 -34.55 18.36
C ALA A 397 73.81 -35.93 17.69
N ALA A 398 74.66 -36.13 16.69
CA ALA A 398 75.68 -37.19 16.61
C ALA A 398 76.55 -36.92 15.38
#